data_AF-A0A0D6ZZ22-F1
#
_entry.id   AF-A0A0D6ZZ22-F1
#
_cell.length_a   1.000
_cell.length_b   1.000
_cell.length_c   1.000
_cell.angle_alpha   90.00
_cell.angle_beta   90.00
_cell.angle_gamma   90.00
#
_symmetry.space_group_name_H-M   'P 1'
#
loop_
_entity.id
_entity.type
_entity.pdbx_description
1 polymer ?
#
loop_
_entity_poly.entity_id
_entity_poly.type
_entity_poly.pdbx_seq_one_letter_code
_entity_poly.pdbx_strand_id
1 'polypeptide(L)'
;MCADTAGWYRFTEGAVFIPQGHRLYRSSTPNYDESKGDASQQQAVDFLSSKGIDSIISYNENIAYLWLPAVGFYAPTIEQFRETVAFMGMYRSTLVHCEYGHGRTGTGVTAIQLAATKGVSPPESQWVSVNHVERHSQMEALRRWRNLCEG
;
A
#
# COMPACT_ATOMS: atom_id res chain seq x y z
N MET A 1 6.86 -22.31 4.15
CA MET A 1 7.84 -21.22 3.94
C MET A 1 7.33 -19.99 4.69
N CYS A 2 8.16 -19.33 5.48
CA CYS A 2 7.75 -18.12 6.21
C CYS A 2 7.90 -16.89 5.32
N ALA A 3 7.09 -15.85 5.51
CA ALA A 3 7.11 -14.64 4.68
C ALA A 3 8.50 -13.99 4.63
N ASP A 4 9.17 -13.86 5.78
CA ASP A 4 10.51 -13.28 5.87
C ASP A 4 11.56 -14.09 5.07
N THR A 5 11.47 -15.43 5.11
CA THR A 5 12.36 -16.31 4.32
C THR A 5 12.12 -16.23 2.81
N ALA A 6 10.99 -15.67 2.39
CA ALA A 6 10.65 -15.37 1.00
C ALA A 6 10.91 -13.90 0.63
N GLY A 7 11.58 -13.13 1.50
CA GLY A 7 11.92 -11.72 1.28
C GLY A 7 10.80 -10.73 1.60
N TRP A 8 9.74 -11.16 2.30
CA TRP A 8 8.58 -10.32 2.63
C TRP A 8 8.56 -9.96 4.11
N TYR A 9 9.17 -8.83 4.46
CA TYR A 9 9.18 -8.33 5.84
C TYR A 9 7.88 -7.60 6.19
N ARG A 10 7.53 -7.63 7.49
CA ARG A 10 6.29 -7.02 8.03
C ARG A 10 5.02 -7.52 7.33
N PHE A 11 5.08 -8.73 6.78
CA PHE A 11 3.94 -9.34 6.14
C PHE A 11 2.86 -9.66 7.17
N THR A 12 1.71 -9.00 7.06
CA THR A 12 0.57 -9.27 7.93
C THR A 12 -0.73 -9.33 7.13
N GLU A 13 -1.55 -10.31 7.50
CA GLU A 13 -2.97 -10.33 7.18
C GLU A 13 -3.69 -9.73 8.38
N GLY A 14 -4.28 -8.55 8.25
CA GLY A 14 -4.77 -7.87 9.46
C GLY A 14 -5.62 -6.63 9.26
N ALA A 15 -5.96 -6.28 8.02
CA ALA A 15 -6.91 -5.19 7.83
C ALA A 15 -8.32 -5.70 8.18
N VAL A 16 -8.79 -5.34 9.37
CA VAL A 16 -10.21 -5.35 9.73
C VAL A 16 -10.97 -4.32 8.90
N PHE A 17 -12.29 -4.34 8.88
CA PHE A 17 -13.11 -3.36 8.13
C PHE A 17 -12.93 -3.40 6.61
N ILE A 18 -12.90 -4.60 6.02
CA ILE A 18 -12.87 -4.80 4.57
C ILE A 18 -14.16 -5.52 4.10
N PRO A 19 -14.54 -5.44 2.82
CA PRO A 19 -15.75 -6.08 2.31
C PRO A 19 -15.72 -7.61 2.53
N GLN A 20 -16.88 -8.20 2.79
CA GLN A 20 -17.00 -9.64 3.04
C GLN A 20 -16.49 -10.45 1.85
N GLY A 21 -15.72 -11.51 2.12
CA GLY A 21 -15.16 -12.39 1.08
C GLY A 21 -13.83 -11.93 0.48
N HIS A 22 -13.35 -10.73 0.85
CA HIS A 22 -12.03 -10.22 0.48
C HIS A 22 -11.02 -10.41 1.61
N ARG A 23 -9.73 -10.45 1.26
CA ARG A 23 -8.60 -10.47 2.18
C ARG A 23 -7.61 -9.38 1.80
N LEU A 24 -7.13 -8.63 2.78
CA LEU A 24 -6.20 -7.54 2.56
C LEU A 24 -4.94 -7.75 3.40
N TYR A 25 -3.81 -7.72 2.70
CA TYR A 25 -2.48 -7.93 3.23
C TYR A 25 -1.65 -6.65 3.13
N ARG A 26 -0.62 -6.57 3.96
CA ARG A 26 0.41 -5.53 3.89
C ARG A 26 1.80 -6.11 4.10
N SER A 27 2.82 -5.50 3.52
CA SER A 27 4.23 -5.85 3.73
C SER A 27 5.17 -4.72 3.30
N SER A 28 6.47 -4.91 3.50
CA SER A 28 7.50 -4.24 2.71
C SER A 28 7.48 -4.70 1.25
N THR A 29 8.22 -4.01 0.40
CA THR A 29 8.60 -4.50 -0.95
C THR A 29 9.39 -5.81 -0.83
N PRO A 30 9.30 -6.71 -1.83
CA PRO A 30 10.07 -7.95 -1.80
C PRO A 30 11.58 -7.68 -1.77
N ASN A 31 12.29 -8.48 -0.97
CA ASN A 31 13.73 -8.38 -0.73
C ASN A 31 14.18 -7.03 -0.13
N TYR A 32 13.31 -6.35 0.63
CA TYR A 32 13.71 -5.19 1.43
C TYR A 32 14.82 -5.58 2.41
N ASP A 33 15.94 -4.85 2.41
CA ASP A 33 17.06 -5.08 3.34
C ASP A 33 17.01 -4.01 4.43
N GLU A 34 16.59 -4.41 5.64
CA GLU A 34 16.45 -3.50 6.78
C GLU A 34 17.76 -2.82 7.16
N SER A 35 18.91 -3.49 6.97
CA SER A 35 20.22 -2.90 7.26
C SER A 35 20.59 -1.78 6.29
N LYS A 36 19.99 -1.78 5.10
CA LYS A 36 20.21 -0.77 4.04
C LYS A 36 19.06 0.23 3.94
N GLY A 37 17.94 -0.03 4.60
CA GLY A 37 16.76 0.83 4.53
C GLY A 37 16.23 0.97 3.09
N ASP A 38 15.81 2.18 2.73
CA ASP A 38 15.31 2.53 1.39
C ASP A 38 16.36 2.26 0.28
N ALA A 39 17.66 2.27 0.62
CA ALA A 39 18.73 1.99 -0.34
C ALA A 39 18.73 0.55 -0.87
N SER A 40 18.01 -0.36 -0.20
CA SER A 40 17.90 -1.77 -0.60
C SER A 40 17.25 -1.95 -1.97
N GLN A 41 16.30 -1.08 -2.33
CA GLN A 41 15.66 -1.09 -3.66
C GLN A 41 16.31 -0.10 -4.62
N GLN A 42 16.88 0.98 -4.09
CA GLN A 42 17.47 2.05 -4.88
C GLN A 42 18.57 1.51 -5.81
N GLN A 43 19.35 0.51 -5.39
CA GLN A 43 20.38 -0.10 -6.24
C GLN A 43 19.82 -0.71 -7.54
N ALA A 44 18.67 -1.37 -7.48
CA ALA A 44 18.03 -1.94 -8.68
C ALA A 44 17.47 -0.83 -9.58
N VAL A 45 16.84 0.18 -8.99
CA VAL A 45 16.30 1.35 -9.70
C VAL A 45 17.43 2.14 -10.37
N ASP A 46 18.52 2.40 -9.66
CA ASP A 46 19.71 3.09 -10.16
C ASP A 46 20.36 2.32 -11.30
N PHE A 47 20.47 0.99 -11.16
CA PHE A 47 20.98 0.14 -12.23
C PHE A 47 20.13 0.27 -13.50
N LEU A 48 18.80 0.14 -13.41
CA LEU A 48 17.90 0.27 -14.56
C LEU A 48 17.96 1.68 -15.18
N SER A 49 17.97 2.71 -14.33
CA SER A 49 18.06 4.11 -14.74
C SER A 49 19.40 4.40 -15.45
N SER A 50 20.51 3.81 -14.97
CA SER A 50 21.83 3.89 -15.62
C SER A 50 21.86 3.25 -17.00
N LYS A 51 20.89 2.36 -17.30
CA LYS A 51 20.70 1.74 -18.61
C LYS A 51 19.66 2.47 -19.47
N GLY A 52 19.09 3.58 -18.99
CA GLY A 52 18.01 4.30 -19.66
C GLY A 52 16.70 3.52 -19.70
N ILE A 53 16.52 2.54 -18.80
CA ILE A 53 15.30 1.73 -18.71
C ILE A 53 14.35 2.42 -17.74
N ASP A 54 13.21 2.86 -18.24
CA ASP A 54 12.14 3.55 -17.48
C ASP A 54 10.86 2.71 -17.37
N SER A 55 10.83 1.51 -17.96
CA SER A 55 9.68 0.63 -18.03
C SER A 55 10.07 -0.84 -17.85
N ILE A 56 9.16 -1.62 -17.26
CA ILE A 56 9.33 -3.06 -17.01
C ILE A 56 8.08 -3.78 -17.51
N ILE A 57 8.26 -4.84 -18.31
CA ILE A 57 7.19 -5.75 -18.72
C ILE A 57 7.41 -7.09 -18.01
N SER A 58 6.39 -7.58 -17.32
CA SER A 58 6.38 -8.88 -16.65
C SER A 58 5.49 -9.86 -17.41
N TYR A 59 6.02 -11.05 -17.71
CA TYR A 59 5.25 -12.17 -18.28
C TYR A 59 4.75 -13.17 -17.23
N ASN A 60 4.86 -12.82 -15.94
CA ASN A 60 4.36 -13.69 -14.88
C ASN A 60 2.83 -13.72 -14.92
N GLU A 61 2.28 -14.89 -15.24
CA GLU A 61 0.87 -15.21 -15.08
C GLU A 61 0.57 -15.46 -13.59
N ASN A 62 -0.66 -15.15 -13.13
CA ASN A 62 -1.23 -15.39 -11.79
C ASN A 62 -1.17 -14.26 -10.74
N ILE A 63 -0.49 -13.13 -10.99
CA ILE A 63 -0.55 -11.96 -10.11
C ILE A 63 -0.83 -10.69 -10.93
N ALA A 64 -1.99 -10.09 -10.71
CA ALA A 64 -2.30 -8.77 -11.26
C ALA A 64 -1.50 -7.69 -10.50
N TYR A 65 -0.97 -6.72 -11.24
CA TYR A 65 -0.17 -5.62 -10.69
C TYR A 65 -0.82 -4.27 -11.01
N LEU A 66 -0.99 -3.45 -9.98
CA LEU A 66 -1.34 -2.04 -10.12
C LEU A 66 -0.17 -1.20 -9.64
N TRP A 67 0.42 -0.44 -10.54
CA TRP A 67 1.50 0.49 -10.22
C TRP A 67 0.94 1.89 -9.97
N LEU A 68 1.02 2.37 -8.73
CA LEU A 68 0.63 3.73 -8.36
C LEU A 68 1.86 4.51 -7.92
N PRO A 69 2.52 5.26 -8.83
CA PRO A 69 3.69 6.03 -8.47
C PRO A 69 3.30 7.14 -7.48
N ALA A 70 3.94 7.13 -6.30
CA ALA A 70 3.86 8.20 -5.33
C ALA A 70 5.28 8.60 -4.95
N VAL A 71 5.61 9.89 -5.07
CA VAL A 71 6.90 10.42 -4.62
C VAL A 71 7.05 10.13 -3.13
N GLY A 72 8.22 9.66 -2.69
CA GLY A 72 8.49 9.30 -1.29
C GLY A 72 8.05 10.41 -0.32
N PHE A 73 7.37 10.02 0.77
CA PHE A 73 6.78 10.91 1.79
C PHE A 73 5.56 11.75 1.36
N TYR A 74 5.15 11.74 0.09
CA TYR A 74 3.89 12.35 -0.32
C TYR A 74 2.71 11.40 -0.08
N ALA A 75 1.54 11.99 0.18
CA ALA A 75 0.30 11.23 0.30
C ALA A 75 -0.15 10.75 -1.09
N PRO A 76 -0.72 9.54 -1.22
CA PRO A 76 -1.44 9.18 -2.43
C PRO A 76 -2.57 10.18 -2.72
N THR A 77 -2.87 10.40 -3.99
CA THR A 77 -3.97 11.28 -4.42
C THR A 77 -5.33 10.62 -4.20
N ILE A 78 -6.41 11.41 -4.30
CA ILE A 78 -7.77 10.89 -4.21
C ILE A 78 -8.05 9.91 -5.36
N GLU A 79 -7.56 10.20 -6.56
CA GLU A 79 -7.65 9.33 -7.73
C GLU A 79 -6.95 8.00 -7.48
N GLN A 80 -5.76 8.03 -6.88
CA GLN A 80 -5.04 6.81 -6.48
C GLN A 80 -5.79 6.01 -5.41
N PHE A 81 -6.52 6.65 -4.49
CA PHE A 81 -7.41 5.93 -3.57
C PHE A 81 -8.56 5.24 -4.30
N ARG A 82 -9.20 5.91 -5.27
CA ARG A 82 -10.25 5.29 -6.08
C ARG A 82 -9.73 4.08 -6.84
N GLU A 83 -8.57 4.20 -7.50
CA GLU A 83 -7.93 3.10 -8.24
C GLU A 83 -7.56 1.94 -7.30
N THR A 84 -7.03 2.24 -6.11
CA THR A 84 -6.71 1.23 -5.09
C THR A 84 -7.95 0.45 -4.66
N VAL A 85 -9.06 1.14 -4.36
CA VAL A 85 -10.31 0.51 -3.92
C VAL A 85 -10.96 -0.29 -5.05
N ALA A 86 -10.99 0.26 -6.27
CA ALA A 86 -11.53 -0.43 -7.43
C ALA A 86 -10.76 -1.72 -7.72
N PHE A 87 -9.42 -1.65 -7.72
CA PHE A 87 -8.56 -2.81 -7.95
C PHE A 87 -8.77 -3.89 -6.89
N MET A 88 -8.84 -3.52 -5.60
CA MET A 88 -9.13 -4.47 -4.52
C MET A 88 -10.48 -5.18 -4.74
N GLY A 89 -11.50 -4.45 -5.18
CA GLY A 89 -12.83 -5.01 -5.48
C GLY A 89 -12.83 -6.04 -6.62
N MET A 90 -11.84 -6.04 -7.52
CA MET A 90 -11.73 -7.01 -8.61
C MET A 90 -11.17 -8.36 -8.18
N TYR A 91 -10.52 -8.44 -7.01
CA TYR A 91 -9.77 -9.62 -6.59
C TYR A 91 -10.13 -10.08 -5.18
N ARG A 92 -10.02 -11.39 -4.95
CA ARG A 92 -10.31 -12.01 -3.65
C ARG A 92 -9.25 -11.70 -2.58
N SER A 93 -8.03 -11.40 -2.98
CA SER A 93 -6.90 -11.21 -2.08
C SER A 93 -5.94 -10.20 -2.68
N THR A 94 -5.66 -9.13 -1.92
CA THR A 94 -4.85 -8.00 -2.38
C THR A 94 -3.76 -7.69 -1.37
N LEU A 95 -2.55 -7.46 -1.84
CA LEU A 95 -1.41 -6.98 -1.04
C LEU A 95 -1.17 -5.50 -1.35
N VAL A 96 -1.08 -4.67 -0.30
CA VAL A 96 -0.64 -3.28 -0.41
C VAL A 96 0.75 -3.17 0.19
N HIS A 97 1.72 -2.65 -0.55
CA HIS A 97 3.08 -2.46 -0.05
C HIS A 97 3.68 -1.14 -0.53
N CYS A 98 4.74 -0.71 0.15
CA CYS A 98 5.66 0.33 -0.25
C CYS A 98 7.07 -0.18 0.09
N GLU A 99 8.11 0.66 0.05
CA GLU A 99 9.45 0.24 0.47
C GLU A 99 9.46 -0.40 1.87
N TYR A 100 9.13 0.38 2.91
CA TYR A 100 9.20 -0.09 4.30
C TYR A 100 7.97 -0.89 4.78
N GLY A 101 6.81 -0.66 4.18
CA GLY A 101 5.53 -1.26 4.59
C GLY A 101 4.72 -0.44 5.60
N HIS A 102 5.07 0.82 5.85
CA HIS A 102 4.31 1.83 6.60
C HIS A 102 4.09 3.10 5.76
N GLY A 103 3.51 4.16 6.34
CA GLY A 103 3.30 5.44 5.67
C GLY A 103 2.34 5.28 4.48
N ARG A 104 2.88 5.15 3.27
CA ARG A 104 2.12 4.88 2.04
C ARG A 104 1.29 3.60 2.14
N THR A 105 1.88 2.51 2.65
CA THR A 105 1.15 1.23 2.85
C THR A 105 0.01 1.40 3.84
N GLY A 106 0.29 2.02 4.98
CA GLY A 106 -0.73 2.30 6.00
C GLY A 106 -1.86 3.19 5.48
N THR A 107 -1.50 4.17 4.65
CA THR A 107 -2.45 5.09 4.02
C THR A 107 -3.36 4.36 3.03
N GLY A 108 -2.79 3.52 2.15
CA GLY A 108 -3.58 2.72 1.20
C GLY A 108 -4.52 1.73 1.89
N VAL A 109 -4.04 1.03 2.94
CA VAL A 109 -4.88 0.14 3.75
C VAL A 109 -6.02 0.91 4.42
N THR A 110 -5.75 2.07 5.04
CA THR A 110 -6.77 2.90 5.68
C THR A 110 -7.81 3.38 4.66
N ALA A 111 -7.40 3.77 3.45
CA ALA A 111 -8.31 4.22 2.40
C ALA A 111 -9.30 3.12 1.98
N ILE A 112 -8.83 1.86 1.86
CA ILE A 112 -9.70 0.71 1.58
C ILE A 112 -10.72 0.50 2.70
N GLN A 113 -10.30 0.58 3.95
CA GLN A 113 -11.19 0.36 5.10
C GLN A 113 -12.25 1.45 5.23
N LEU A 114 -11.87 2.71 5.01
CA LEU A 114 -12.79 3.83 5.00
C LEU A 114 -13.83 3.66 3.88
N ALA A 115 -13.42 3.26 2.67
CA ALA A 115 -14.35 3.00 1.59
C ALA A 115 -15.32 1.86 1.91
N ALA A 116 -14.80 0.74 2.44
CA ALA A 116 -15.59 -0.44 2.79
C ALA A 116 -16.64 -0.16 3.88
N THR A 117 -16.38 0.82 4.74
CA THR A 117 -17.26 1.19 5.85
C THR A 117 -17.96 2.52 5.66
N LYS A 118 -17.93 3.08 4.45
CA LYS A 118 -18.55 4.38 4.13
C LYS A 118 -18.11 5.50 5.07
N GLY A 119 -16.80 5.58 5.31
CA GLY A 119 -16.15 6.56 6.17
C GLY A 119 -16.28 6.29 7.67
N VAL A 120 -16.98 5.25 8.11
CA VAL A 120 -17.20 5.00 9.55
C VAL A 120 -15.94 4.51 10.25
N SER A 121 -15.17 3.61 9.63
CA SER A 121 -14.03 2.94 10.26
C SER A 121 -12.82 2.75 9.32
N PRO A 122 -11.60 2.67 9.86
CA PRO A 122 -11.25 2.84 11.27
C PRO A 122 -11.40 4.30 11.74
N PRO A 123 -11.65 4.54 13.04
CA PRO A 123 -11.59 5.88 13.60
C PRO A 123 -10.19 6.47 13.42
N GLU A 124 -10.11 7.80 13.32
CA GLU A 124 -8.86 8.51 13.01
C GLU A 124 -7.73 8.22 14.02
N SER A 125 -8.06 7.96 15.29
CA SER A 125 -7.11 7.57 16.33
C SER A 125 -6.34 6.27 16.05
N GLN A 126 -6.87 5.41 15.16
CA GLN A 126 -6.26 4.15 14.76
C GLN A 126 -5.40 4.25 13.50
N TRP A 127 -5.47 5.37 12.75
CA TRP A 127 -4.74 5.48 11.49
C TRP A 127 -3.22 5.41 11.70
N VAL A 128 -2.71 6.08 12.74
CA VAL A 128 -1.29 6.02 13.09
C VAL A 128 -0.96 4.76 13.89
N SER A 129 -1.72 4.49 14.95
CA SER A 129 -1.37 3.46 15.94
C SER A 129 -1.57 2.02 15.44
N VAL A 130 -2.52 1.79 14.54
CA VAL A 130 -2.85 0.45 14.00
C VAL A 130 -2.41 0.34 12.55
N ASN A 131 -2.74 1.33 11.72
CA ASN A 131 -2.42 1.26 10.30
C ASN A 131 -1.03 1.80 9.96
N HIS A 132 -0.32 2.42 10.90
CA HIS A 132 1.01 2.98 10.69
C HIS A 132 1.04 4.03 9.56
N VAL A 133 0.05 4.93 9.53
CA VAL A 133 0.13 6.20 8.79
C VAL A 133 1.15 7.11 9.48
N GLU A 134 2.01 7.81 8.73
CA GLU A 134 3.22 8.42 9.29
C GLU A 134 3.30 9.95 9.15
N ARG A 135 2.58 10.53 8.18
CA ARG A 135 2.72 11.96 7.82
C ARG A 135 1.41 12.72 7.94
N HIS A 136 1.50 13.99 8.30
CA HIS A 136 0.34 14.88 8.38
C HIS A 136 -0.41 14.98 7.03
N SER A 137 0.32 15.09 5.92
CA SER A 137 -0.26 15.11 4.58
C SER A 137 -1.07 13.85 4.24
N GLN A 138 -0.62 12.67 4.72
CA GLN A 138 -1.35 11.40 4.56
C GLN A 138 -2.65 11.41 5.37
N MET A 139 -2.60 11.93 6.61
CA MET A 139 -3.80 12.11 7.44
C MET A 139 -4.80 13.07 6.78
N GLU A 140 -4.35 14.21 6.24
CA GLU A 140 -5.22 15.15 5.53
C GLU A 140 -5.87 14.54 4.29
N ALA A 141 -5.11 13.77 3.50
CA ALA A 141 -5.64 13.06 2.35
C ALA A 141 -6.71 12.03 2.76
N LEU A 142 -6.49 11.30 3.86
CA LEU A 142 -7.45 10.33 4.41
C LEU A 142 -8.71 10.99 4.96
N ARG A 143 -8.62 12.17 5.59
CA ARG A 143 -9.80 12.95 6.01
C ARG A 143 -10.64 13.37 4.82
N ARG A 144 -10.00 13.86 3.75
CA ARG A 144 -10.71 14.20 2.49
C ARG A 144 -11.37 12.97 1.89
N TRP A 145 -10.66 11.85 1.84
CA TRP A 145 -11.18 10.58 1.34
C TRP A 145 -12.36 10.06 2.16
N ARG A 146 -12.27 10.10 3.50
CA ARG A 146 -13.34 9.73 4.42
C ARG A 146 -14.64 10.44 4.09
N ASN A 147 -14.60 11.76 3.97
CA ASN A 147 -15.78 12.57 3.66
C ASN A 147 -16.39 12.20 2.29
N LEU A 148 -15.57 11.79 1.32
CA LEU A 148 -16.05 11.33 0.01
C LEU A 148 -16.68 9.93 0.06
N CYS A 149 -16.36 9.12 1.08
CA CYS A 149 -16.93 7.78 1.27
C CYS A 149 -18.27 7.79 2.02
N GLU A 150 -18.59 8.88 2.73
CA GLU A 150 -19.82 9.03 3.54
C GLU A 150 -21.09 9.29 2.68
N GLY A 151 -20.96 9.30 1.34
CA GLY A 151 -22.03 9.47 0.35
C GLY A 151 -22.87 8.22 0.10
#